data_AF-A0A3M1E1G4-F1
#
_entry.id   AF-A0A3M1E1G4-F1
#
_cell.length_a   1.000
_cell.length_b   1.000
_cell.length_c   1.000
_cell.angle_alpha   90.00
_cell.angle_beta   90.00
_cell.angle_gamma   90.00
#
_symmetry.space_group_name_H-M   'P 1'
#
loop_
_entity.id
_entity.type
_entity.pdbx_description
1 polymer ?
#
loop_
_entity_poly.entity_id
_entity_poly.type
_entity_poly.pdbx_seq_one_letter_code
_entity_poly.pdbx_strand_id
1 'polypeptide(L)'
;MPLYDLTIHEARALLDAREISATELAQAVIDRILAVDNDVKAYLTLTPEEALDQARAADAARKEGRTAPLLGIPVAIKDVICTAGIPTTCG
;
A
#
# COMPACT_ATOMS: atom_id res chain seq x y z
N MET A 1 -6.14 8.20 -14.85
CA MET A 1 -5.54 6.87 -14.62
C MET A 1 -5.92 6.43 -13.22
N PRO A 2 -6.36 5.19 -12.98
CA PRO A 2 -6.68 4.74 -11.62
C PRO A 2 -5.40 4.74 -10.76
N LEU A 3 -5.54 5.00 -9.46
CA LEU A 3 -4.38 5.15 -8.57
C LEU A 3 -3.55 3.86 -8.46
N TYR A 4 -4.18 2.69 -8.60
CA TYR A 4 -3.49 1.40 -8.55
C TYR A 4 -2.63 1.09 -9.79
N ASP A 5 -2.73 1.88 -10.87
CA ASP A 5 -1.89 1.75 -12.07
C ASP A 5 -0.66 2.68 -12.04
N LEU A 6 -0.55 3.54 -11.01
CA LEU A 6 0.59 4.43 -10.86
C LEU A 6 1.86 3.63 -10.59
N THR A 7 2.94 4.01 -11.26
CA THR A 7 4.28 3.64 -10.82
C THR A 7 4.61 4.30 -9.49
N ILE A 8 5.63 3.78 -8.78
CA ILE A 8 6.09 4.36 -7.51
C ILE A 8 6.50 5.83 -7.67
N HIS A 9 7.12 6.20 -8.81
CA HIS A 9 7.57 7.57 -9.03
C HIS A 9 6.42 8.53 -9.29
N GLU A 10 5.38 8.10 -10.03
CA GLU A 10 4.16 8.89 -10.22
C GLU A 10 3.38 9.05 -8.92
N ALA A 11 3.17 7.95 -8.18
CA ALA A 11 2.53 8.00 -6.87
C ALA A 11 3.28 8.93 -5.92
N ARG A 12 4.62 8.87 -5.91
CA ARG A 12 5.46 9.76 -5.11
C ARG A 12 5.25 11.23 -5.47
N ALA A 13 5.24 11.56 -6.77
CA ALA A 13 5.03 12.93 -7.24
C ALA A 13 3.67 13.48 -6.78
N LEU A 14 2.61 12.68 -6.91
CA LEU A 14 1.26 13.08 -6.48
C LEU A 14 1.15 13.23 -4.95
N LEU A 15 1.76 12.33 -4.19
CA LEU A 15 1.81 12.42 -2.72
C LEU A 15 2.61 13.65 -2.27
N ASP A 16 3.68 14.03 -2.98
CA ASP A 16 4.48 15.22 -2.68
C ASP A 16 3.73 16.51 -3.02
N ALA A 17 3.01 16.50 -4.14
CA ALA A 17 2.10 17.58 -4.55
C ALA A 17 0.83 17.67 -3.68
N ARG A 18 0.58 16.67 -2.81
CA ARG A 18 -0.64 16.53 -1.99
C ARG A 18 -1.92 16.45 -2.84
N GLU A 19 -1.81 15.92 -4.06
CA GLU A 19 -2.94 15.66 -4.94
C GLU A 19 -3.70 14.38 -4.55
N ILE A 20 -2.99 13.46 -3.88
CA ILE A 20 -3.55 12.25 -3.26
C ILE A 20 -2.97 12.07 -1.86
N SER A 21 -3.65 11.29 -1.03
CA SER A 21 -3.16 10.77 0.24
C SER A 21 -2.66 9.33 0.11
N ALA A 22 -1.82 8.90 1.05
CA ALA A 22 -1.38 7.51 1.17
C ALA A 22 -2.59 6.60 1.44
N THR A 23 -3.57 7.08 2.20
CA THR A 23 -4.81 6.35 2.49
C THR A 23 -5.64 6.10 1.22
N GLU A 24 -5.82 7.11 0.36
CA GLU A 24 -6.51 6.94 -0.93
C GLU A 24 -5.78 5.98 -1.86
N LEU A 25 -4.44 6.07 -1.92
CA LEU A 25 -3.62 5.17 -2.73
C LEU A 25 -3.71 3.72 -2.23
N ALA A 26 -3.61 3.49 -0.92
CA ALA A 26 -3.75 2.17 -0.32
C ALA A 26 -5.15 1.58 -0.55
N GLN A 27 -6.21 2.39 -0.35
CA GLN A 27 -7.57 1.95 -0.61
C GLN A 27 -7.77 1.54 -2.06
N ALA A 28 -7.27 2.31 -3.02
CA ALA A 28 -7.38 1.98 -4.44
C ALA A 28 -6.70 0.65 -4.79
N VAL A 29 -5.56 0.34 -4.18
CA VAL A 29 -4.87 -0.95 -4.35
C VAL A 29 -5.67 -2.10 -3.71
N ILE A 30 -6.20 -1.90 -2.49
CA ILE A 30 -7.05 -2.90 -1.82
C ILE A 30 -8.30 -3.20 -2.66
N ASP A 31 -8.98 -2.17 -3.16
CA ASP A 31 -10.16 -2.33 -4.01
C ASP A 31 -9.84 -3.10 -5.28
N ARG A 32 -8.65 -2.85 -5.87
CA ARG A 32 -8.18 -3.59 -7.04
C ARG A 32 -7.94 -5.07 -6.71
N ILE A 33 -7.29 -5.37 -5.59
CA ILE A 33 -7.06 -6.75 -5.13
C ILE A 33 -8.39 -7.47 -4.99
N LEU A 34 -9.35 -6.88 -4.26
CA LEU A 34 -10.67 -7.49 -4.04
C LEU A 34 -11.45 -7.72 -5.34
N ALA A 35 -11.24 -6.87 -6.35
CA ALA A 35 -11.91 -6.99 -7.63
C ALA A 35 -11.35 -8.12 -8.53
N VAL A 36 -10.08 -8.53 -8.39
CA VAL A 36 -9.46 -9.47 -9.36
C VAL A 36 -8.73 -10.66 -8.76
N ASP A 37 -8.36 -10.63 -7.48
CA ASP A 37 -7.46 -11.65 -6.95
C ASP A 37 -8.12 -13.02 -6.77
N ASN A 38 -9.45 -13.10 -6.85
CA ASN A 38 -10.16 -14.37 -6.97
C ASN A 38 -9.75 -15.14 -8.25
N ASP A 39 -9.42 -14.43 -9.33
CA ASP A 39 -8.98 -15.01 -10.58
C ASP A 39 -7.45 -15.15 -10.63
N VAL A 40 -6.71 -14.13 -10.17
CA VAL A 40 -5.24 -14.09 -10.25
C VAL A 40 -4.56 -14.95 -9.18
N LYS A 41 -5.12 -14.99 -7.97
CA LYS A 41 -4.60 -15.73 -6.80
C LYS A 41 -3.16 -15.34 -6.43
N ALA A 42 -2.87 -14.04 -6.42
CA ALA A 42 -1.55 -13.51 -6.11
C ALA A 42 -1.29 -13.37 -4.60
N TYR A 43 -2.32 -13.20 -3.76
CA TYR A 43 -2.16 -12.99 -2.32
C TYR A 43 -2.57 -14.23 -1.50
N LEU A 44 -1.79 -14.52 -0.44
CA LEU A 44 -2.11 -15.58 0.54
C LEU A 44 -2.81 -15.03 1.79
N THR A 45 -2.25 -13.96 2.36
CA THR A 45 -2.81 -13.28 3.52
C THR A 45 -2.97 -11.79 3.19
N LEU A 46 -4.18 -11.26 3.34
CA LEU A 46 -4.46 -9.83 3.22
C LEU A 46 -4.52 -9.18 4.60
N THR A 47 -3.97 -7.96 4.70
CA THR A 47 -3.98 -7.14 5.93
C THR A 47 -4.55 -5.73 5.68
N PRO A 48 -5.79 -5.61 5.17
CA PRO A 48 -6.35 -4.32 4.73
C PRO A 48 -6.45 -3.29 5.86
N GLU A 49 -6.85 -3.71 7.06
CA GLU A 49 -6.95 -2.81 8.22
C GLU A 49 -5.58 -2.25 8.61
N GLU A 50 -4.57 -3.12 8.74
CA GLU A 50 -3.21 -2.73 9.07
C GLU A 50 -2.60 -1.84 7.98
N ALA A 51 -2.82 -2.15 6.70
CA ALA A 51 -2.35 -1.33 5.58
C ALA A 51 -2.94 0.09 5.63
N LEU A 52 -4.24 0.21 5.93
CA LEU A 52 -4.90 1.51 6.05
C LEU A 52 -4.46 2.28 7.31
N ASP A 53 -4.18 1.60 8.42
CA ASP A 53 -3.60 2.23 9.62
C ASP A 53 -2.20 2.78 9.35
N GLN A 54 -1.35 2.01 8.67
CA GLN A 54 -0.02 2.46 8.27
C GLN A 54 -0.09 3.62 7.27
N ALA A 55 -1.05 3.60 6.34
CA ALA A 55 -1.27 4.70 5.40
C ALA A 55 -1.69 6.00 6.11
N ARG A 56 -2.62 5.92 7.08
CA ARG A 56 -2.99 7.08 7.92
C ARG A 56 -1.79 7.63 8.70
N ALA A 57 -0.96 6.76 9.26
CA ALA A 57 0.26 7.17 9.94
C ALA A 57 1.27 7.84 8.98
N ALA A 58 1.38 7.33 7.75
CA ALA A 58 2.20 7.95 6.71
C ALA A 58 1.67 9.34 6.32
N ASP A 59 0.36 9.51 6.16
CA ASP A 59 -0.26 10.81 5.89
C ASP A 59 0.05 11.82 7.00
N ALA A 60 -0.07 11.42 8.27
CA ALA A 60 0.30 12.25 9.41
C ALA A 60 1.79 12.64 9.39
N ALA A 61 2.68 11.68 9.16
CA ALA A 61 4.12 11.93 9.07
C ALA A 61 4.49 12.87 7.91
N ARG A 62 3.83 12.72 6.74
CA ARG A 62 4.02 13.61 5.58
C ARG A 62 3.52 15.03 5.87
N LYS A 63 2.42 15.18 6.60
CA LYS A 63 1.91 16.48 7.05
C LYS A 63 2.90 17.21 7.97
N GLU A 64 3.64 16.46 8.79
CA GLU A 64 4.73 16.97 9.64
C GLU A 64 6.03 17.25 8.86
N GLY A 65 6.07 17.03 7.54
CA GLY A 65 7.25 17.25 6.71
C GLY A 65 8.27 16.12 6.74
N ARG A 66 7.94 14.95 7.32
CA ARG A 66 8.83 13.79 7.25
C ARG A 66 8.90 13.26 5.83
N THR A 67 10.09 12.81 5.44
CA THR A 67 10.32 12.19 4.14
C THR A 67 11.09 10.88 4.31
N ALA A 68 10.69 9.86 3.57
CA ALA A 68 11.45 8.64 3.36
C ALA A 68 11.12 8.13 1.93
N PRO A 69 11.99 7.31 1.32
CA PRO A 69 11.84 6.90 -0.08
C PRO A 69 10.46 6.30 -0.41
N LEU A 70 9.89 5.50 0.50
CA LEU A 70 8.61 4.81 0.32
C LEU A 70 7.51 5.28 1.29
N LEU A 71 7.66 6.44 1.94
CA LEU A 71 6.67 6.93 2.90
C LEU A 71 5.31 7.17 2.21
N GLY A 72 4.35 6.30 2.49
CA GLY A 72 2.99 6.33 1.91
C GLY A 72 2.80 5.48 0.65
N ILE A 73 3.78 4.66 0.27
CA ILE A 73 3.70 3.75 -0.89
C ILE A 73 3.24 2.36 -0.43
N PRO A 74 2.14 1.79 -0.96
CA PRO A 74 1.73 0.42 -0.67
C PRO A 74 2.76 -0.61 -1.15
N VAL A 75 2.98 -1.65 -0.36
CA VAL A 75 3.89 -2.76 -0.70
C VAL A 75 3.25 -4.10 -0.38
N ALA A 76 3.53 -5.10 -1.22
CA ALA A 76 3.19 -6.50 -0.98
C ALA A 76 4.48 -7.29 -0.75
N ILE A 77 4.43 -8.25 0.18
CA ILE A 77 5.60 -9.03 0.59
C ILE A 77 5.41 -10.48 0.16
N LYS A 78 6.46 -11.08 -0.40
CA LYS A 78 6.44 -12.50 -0.73
C LYS A 78 6.39 -13.32 0.56
N ASP A 79 5.50 -14.30 0.62
CA ASP A 79 5.21 -15.13 1.80
C ASP A 79 6.34 -16.10 2.25
N VAL A 80 7.54 -15.95 1.69
CA VAL A 80 8.78 -16.61 2.18
C VAL A 80 9.59 -15.68 3.08
N ILE A 81 9.10 -14.46 3.32
CA ILE A 81 9.74 -13.43 4.12
C ILE A 81 8.89 -13.24 5.38
N CYS A 82 9.48 -13.47 6.55
CA CYS A 82 8.77 -13.33 7.82
C CYS A 82 8.26 -11.90 8.02
N THR A 83 6.97 -11.80 8.31
CA THR A 83 6.27 -10.54 8.66
C THR A 83 5.75 -10.65 10.09
N ALA A 84 6.22 -9.78 10.99
CA ALA A 84 5.88 -9.87 12.40
C ALA A 84 4.36 -9.75 12.63
N GLY A 85 3.76 -10.70 13.34
CA GLY A 85 2.32 -10.71 13.64
C GLY A 85 1.42 -11.20 12.50
N ILE A 86 1.97 -11.48 11.31
CA ILE A 86 1.24 -11.94 10.13
C ILE A 86 1.71 -13.37 9.79
N PRO A 87 0.81 -14.32 9.45
CA PRO A 87 1.19 -15.65 9.01
C PRO A 87 2.19 -15.62 7.85
N THR A 88 3.21 -16.48 7.93
CA THR A 88 4.17 -16.75 6.85
C THR A 88 4.16 -18.25 6.60
N THR A 89 3.76 -18.68 5.41
CA THR A 89 3.50 -20.09 5.07
C THR A 89 4.50 -20.69 4.08
N CYS A 90 5.24 -19.84 3.35
CA CYS A 90 6.16 -20.23 2.28
C CYS A 90 5.50 -20.91 1.05
N GLY A 91 4.18 -20.80 0.90
CA GLY A 91 3.42 -21.32 -0.24
C GLY A 91 2.68 -22.62 0.05
#